data_AF-A0A2N2A4X7-F1
#
_entry.id   AF-A0A2N2A4X7-F1
#
_cell.length_a   1.000
_cell.length_b   1.000
_cell.length_c   1.000
_cell.angle_alpha   90.00
_cell.angle_beta   90.00
_cell.angle_gamma   90.00
#
_symmetry.space_group_name_H-M   'P 1'
#
loop_
_entity.id
_entity.type
_entity.pdbx_description
1 polymer ?
#
loop_
_entity_poly.entity_id
_entity_poly.type
_entity_poly.pdbx_seq_one_letter_code
_entity_poly.pdbx_strand_id
1 'polypeptide(L)'
;MPDISHENVTLSDMTYVRPDIEGMYAAMDDLKEGIKRGKNAEDMIAAYQLLQEQYSHADSMLSLVYLLYAFDVTNTANRDEYAYLQSALSELDAQMQGVSAQLFESSAEAQQLARDSFGTGYVDAIMQDNLYEDASIQDLLDREEELTLSYDNLSATFTLFDNGVYWTYADISNDVSLSSKEFYRLYDAYCAALNAEAAPIFIEQVAIRTEIAKRLGYDSYAAYCYDTYGRDYTPSDARTLHQAVKQYIAPVFIEANSKNDTSDLGAAMFDEDAFFSALSSSANAFSPLLAEPVTYMLQNRLYDVTYSSVKMDSSFTTYISDYRAPFIFSAWTGYSEDVATILHELGHFTNYYHNAVVGYSAGDSLDLAEVDAQALVLLLFSDYDRFYGDLADQARVATLIDAMYSLLSGCMEDEFQQDVYDNPDMTLAEMNALYARLAEEYGLEQVYGYQGTEWVLITHTFQTPMYYISYAASMVPALELFEIAQSDSEGAKNAYFSIIMRESYDSLGDVLAKNGLEPVFSEDTIARIAEILSSYTT
;
A
#
# COMPACT_ATOMS: atom_id res chain seq x y z
N MET A 1 4.96 23.52 -10.97
CA MET A 1 5.70 22.36 -10.43
C MET A 1 6.45 22.85 -9.20
N PRO A 2 6.32 22.21 -8.04
CA PRO A 2 7.28 22.40 -6.96
C PRO A 2 8.69 22.11 -7.51
N ASP A 3 9.67 22.95 -7.17
CA ASP A 3 11.05 22.81 -7.64
C ASP A 3 11.75 21.76 -6.79
N ILE A 4 11.52 20.48 -7.09
CA ILE A 4 12.22 19.37 -6.45
C ILE A 4 13.53 19.13 -7.20
N SER A 5 14.64 19.55 -6.60
CA SER A 5 15.97 19.28 -7.14
C SER A 5 16.48 17.93 -6.65
N HIS A 6 16.91 17.06 -7.57
CA HIS A 6 17.55 15.79 -7.24
C HIS A 6 19.07 15.87 -7.45
N GLU A 7 19.83 15.50 -6.43
CA GLU A 7 21.27 15.32 -6.54
C GLU A 7 21.57 13.96 -7.19
N ASN A 8 22.70 13.85 -7.90
CA ASN A 8 23.19 12.58 -8.44
C ASN A 8 23.81 11.76 -7.31
N VAL A 9 22.98 11.00 -6.61
CA VAL A 9 23.33 10.15 -5.46
C VAL A 9 23.05 8.69 -5.78
N THR A 10 23.93 7.80 -5.36
CA THR A 10 23.74 6.36 -5.42
C THR A 10 23.49 5.80 -4.02
N LEU A 11 23.01 4.56 -3.92
CA LEU A 11 22.90 3.86 -2.63
C LEU A 11 24.23 3.85 -1.86
N SER A 12 25.37 3.82 -2.55
CA SER A 12 26.70 3.82 -1.89
C SER A 12 27.09 5.16 -1.27
N ASP A 13 26.42 6.24 -1.64
CA ASP A 13 26.58 7.58 -1.04
C ASP A 13 25.70 7.74 0.21
N MET A 14 24.71 6.85 0.38
CA MET A 14 23.76 6.87 1.48
C MET A 14 24.37 6.22 2.72
N THR A 15 24.49 6.97 3.81
CA THR A 15 25.11 6.49 5.04
C THR A 15 24.10 6.51 6.17
N TYR A 16 23.83 5.33 6.72
CA TYR A 16 23.04 5.24 7.95
C TYR A 16 23.81 5.84 9.12
N VAL A 17 23.18 6.77 9.83
CA VAL A 17 23.63 7.30 11.11
C VAL A 17 22.45 7.25 12.06
N ARG A 18 22.61 6.56 13.20
CA ARG A 18 21.53 6.47 14.20
C ARG A 18 21.12 7.89 14.65
N PRO A 19 19.83 8.27 14.52
CA PRO A 19 19.34 9.57 14.96
C PRO A 19 19.46 9.79 16.47
N ASP A 20 19.56 11.06 16.89
CA ASP A 20 19.57 11.45 18.31
C ASP A 20 18.15 11.50 18.90
N ILE A 21 17.60 10.32 19.18
CA ILE A 21 16.27 10.13 19.79
C ILE A 21 16.16 10.86 21.14
N GLU A 22 17.19 10.75 22.00
CA GLU A 22 17.20 11.42 23.32
C GLU A 22 17.19 12.95 23.18
N GLY A 23 17.91 13.49 22.19
CA GLY A 23 17.89 14.91 21.87
C GLY A 23 16.52 15.43 21.44
N MET A 24 15.78 14.64 20.63
CA MET A 24 14.42 14.98 20.22
C MET A 24 13.44 14.99 21.41
N TYR A 25 13.52 14.00 22.31
CA TYR A 25 12.74 14.01 23.56
C TYR A 25 13.03 15.25 24.41
N ALA A 26 14.31 15.62 24.56
CA ALA A 26 14.69 16.82 25.31
C ALA A 26 14.15 18.10 24.67
N ALA A 27 14.15 18.19 23.32
CA ALA A 27 13.58 19.33 22.59
C ALA A 27 12.06 19.44 22.79
N MET A 28 11.34 18.32 22.79
CA MET A 28 9.90 18.29 23.11
C MET A 28 9.62 18.74 24.55
N ASP A 29 10.41 18.28 25.52
CA ASP A 29 10.26 18.71 26.91
C ASP A 29 10.51 20.22 27.08
N ASP A 30 11.51 20.77 26.38
CA ASP A 30 11.79 22.20 26.37
C ASP A 30 10.66 23.03 25.72
N LEU A 31 10.00 22.50 24.69
CA LEU A 31 8.79 23.07 24.09
C LEU A 31 7.63 23.05 25.09
N LYS A 32 7.34 21.91 25.71
CA LYS A 32 6.29 21.75 26.74
C LYS A 32 6.50 22.73 27.90
N GLU A 33 7.73 22.89 28.39
CA GLU A 33 8.06 23.88 29.43
C GLU A 33 7.97 25.32 28.93
N GLY A 34 8.28 25.57 27.65
CA GLY A 34 8.10 26.85 26.99
C GLY A 34 6.64 27.30 26.97
N ILE A 35 5.74 26.40 26.59
CA ILE A 35 4.29 26.61 26.56
C ILE A 35 3.78 26.96 27.96
N LYS A 36 4.14 26.16 28.99
CA LYS A 36 3.73 26.42 30.39
C LYS A 36 4.19 27.77 30.93
N ARG A 37 5.34 28.27 30.46
CA ARG A 37 5.91 29.56 30.88
C ARG A 37 5.42 30.73 30.03
N GLY A 38 4.63 30.49 28.99
CA GLY A 38 4.18 31.51 28.06
C GLY A 38 5.35 32.17 27.30
N LYS A 39 6.28 31.35 26.79
CA LYS A 39 7.33 31.85 25.88
C LYS A 39 6.71 32.48 24.63
N ASN A 40 7.50 33.29 23.93
CA ASN A 40 7.09 33.92 22.68
C ASN A 40 6.73 32.85 21.62
N ALA A 41 5.66 33.08 20.86
CA ALA A 41 5.14 32.13 19.87
C ALA A 41 6.11 31.89 18.70
N GLU A 42 6.80 32.93 18.20
CA GLU A 42 7.79 32.80 17.13
C GLU A 42 8.94 31.89 17.56
N ASP A 43 9.46 32.06 18.77
CA ASP A 43 10.54 31.21 19.32
C ASP A 43 10.10 29.74 19.45
N MET A 44 8.85 29.49 19.87
CA MET A 44 8.32 28.13 20.01
C MET A 44 8.06 27.47 18.66
N ILE A 45 7.55 28.21 17.68
CA ILE A 45 7.34 27.71 16.30
C ILE A 45 8.68 27.40 15.64
N ALA A 46 9.69 28.25 15.81
CA ALA A 46 11.04 27.99 15.29
C ALA A 46 11.68 26.76 15.96
N ALA A 47 11.50 26.56 17.26
CA ALA A 47 11.97 25.36 17.94
C ALA A 47 11.23 24.09 17.46
N TYR A 48 9.93 24.19 17.18
CA TYR A 48 9.15 23.10 16.62
C TYR A 48 9.55 22.76 15.17
N GLN A 49 9.88 23.76 14.35
CA GLN A 49 10.46 23.55 13.01
C GLN A 49 11.75 22.72 13.05
N LEU A 50 12.68 23.08 13.94
CA LEU A 50 13.92 22.32 14.10
C LEU A 50 13.67 20.87 14.54
N LEU A 51 12.67 20.66 15.39
CA LEU A 51 12.28 19.32 15.80
C LEU A 51 11.66 18.51 14.65
N GLN A 52 10.84 19.13 13.80
CA GLN A 52 10.35 18.48 12.58
C GLN A 52 11.49 18.10 11.63
N GLU A 53 12.52 18.95 11.49
CA GLU A 53 13.71 18.64 10.68
C GLU A 53 14.46 17.41 11.24
N GLN A 54 14.61 17.33 12.57
CA GLN A 54 15.21 16.17 13.23
C GLN A 54 14.38 14.89 13.05
N TYR A 55 13.06 15.00 13.15
CA TYR A 55 12.15 13.89 12.90
C TYR A 55 12.25 13.41 11.44
N SER A 56 12.26 14.34 10.48
CA SER A 56 12.37 14.03 9.05
C SER A 56 13.69 13.33 8.72
N HIS A 57 14.79 13.75 9.35
CA HIS A 57 16.07 13.04 9.26
C HIS A 57 15.98 11.62 9.84
N ALA A 58 15.32 11.46 10.99
CA ALA A 58 15.16 10.16 11.62
C ALA A 58 14.30 9.19 10.79
N ASP A 59 13.22 9.70 10.19
CA ASP A 59 12.40 8.99 9.21
C ASP A 59 13.21 8.60 7.97
N SER A 60 14.06 9.50 7.44
CA SER A 60 14.99 9.16 6.35
C SER A 60 15.92 7.99 6.72
N MET A 61 16.39 7.95 7.96
CA MET A 61 17.26 6.88 8.46
C MET A 61 16.48 5.58 8.69
N LEU A 62 15.19 5.66 9.06
CA LEU A 62 14.29 4.51 9.14
C LEU A 62 14.14 3.85 7.77
N SER A 63 13.82 4.62 6.73
CA SER A 63 13.74 4.13 5.35
C SER A 63 15.04 3.48 4.88
N LEU A 64 16.19 4.10 5.20
CA LEU A 64 17.49 3.55 4.81
C LEU A 64 17.82 2.25 5.55
N VAL A 65 17.59 2.16 6.87
CA VAL A 65 17.88 0.93 7.61
C VAL A 65 16.90 -0.19 7.26
N TYR A 66 15.64 0.14 6.96
CA TYR A 66 14.68 -0.81 6.42
C TYR A 66 15.17 -1.40 5.10
N LEU A 67 15.63 -0.56 4.16
CA LEU A 67 16.20 -1.00 2.89
C LEU A 67 17.43 -1.90 3.09
N LEU A 68 18.33 -1.52 4.00
CA LEU A 68 19.52 -2.30 4.35
C LEU A 68 19.18 -3.64 5.02
N TYR A 69 18.10 -3.70 5.79
CA TYR A 69 17.56 -4.94 6.35
C TYR A 69 16.92 -5.80 5.25
N ALA A 70 16.14 -5.20 4.35
CA ALA A 70 15.48 -5.90 3.27
C ALA A 70 16.46 -6.60 2.30
N PHE A 71 17.65 -6.04 2.08
CA PHE A 71 18.69 -6.70 1.27
C PHE A 71 19.21 -8.03 1.85
N ASP A 72 19.19 -8.16 3.18
CA ASP A 72 19.63 -9.37 3.88
C ASP A 72 18.88 -9.49 5.22
N VAL A 73 17.75 -10.21 5.19
CA VAL A 73 16.90 -10.43 6.36
C VAL A 73 17.58 -11.29 7.43
N THR A 74 18.73 -11.90 7.13
CA THR A 74 19.54 -12.64 8.10
C THR A 74 20.50 -11.74 8.87
N ASN A 75 20.69 -10.49 8.43
CA ASN A 75 21.51 -9.51 9.13
C ASN A 75 20.80 -8.98 10.38
N THR A 76 21.04 -9.65 11.50
CA THR A 76 20.48 -9.27 12.81
C THR A 76 20.81 -7.85 13.24
N ALA A 77 21.94 -7.26 12.82
CA ALA A 77 22.28 -5.90 13.22
C ALA A 77 21.36 -4.87 12.56
N ASN A 78 21.08 -5.02 11.25
CA ASN A 78 20.14 -4.13 10.55
C ASN A 78 18.70 -4.35 11.03
N ARG A 79 18.31 -5.61 11.25
CA ARG A 79 17.00 -5.94 11.81
C ARG A 79 16.77 -5.29 13.17
N ASP A 80 17.71 -5.47 14.09
CA ASP A 80 17.59 -4.93 15.46
C ASP A 80 17.65 -3.40 15.47
N GLU A 81 18.41 -2.80 14.54
CA GLU A 81 18.44 -1.35 14.35
C GLU A 81 17.12 -0.79 13.81
N TYR A 82 16.56 -1.43 12.79
CA TYR A 82 15.26 -1.09 12.22
C TYR A 82 14.16 -1.19 13.28
N ALA A 83 14.09 -2.32 14.01
CA ALA A 83 13.11 -2.51 15.07
C ALA A 83 13.24 -1.47 16.20
N TYR A 84 14.47 -1.13 16.59
CA TYR A 84 14.73 -0.07 17.56
C TYR A 84 14.22 1.29 17.06
N LEU A 85 14.59 1.67 15.83
CA LEU A 85 14.26 2.99 15.30
C LEU A 85 12.77 3.13 15.00
N GLN A 86 12.12 2.08 14.50
CA GLN A 86 10.66 2.01 14.30
C GLN A 86 9.92 2.24 15.63
N SER A 87 10.31 1.51 16.68
CA SER A 87 9.72 1.66 18.01
C SER A 87 9.96 3.06 18.59
N ALA A 88 11.18 3.58 18.47
CA ALA A 88 11.53 4.91 18.95
C ALA A 88 10.76 6.02 18.22
N LEU A 89 10.59 5.90 16.89
CA LEU A 89 9.84 6.86 16.10
C LEU A 89 8.35 6.81 16.39
N SER A 90 7.77 5.62 16.61
CA SER A 90 6.37 5.49 17.04
C SER A 90 6.11 6.18 18.39
N GLU A 91 7.01 6.03 19.37
CA GLU A 91 6.90 6.75 20.65
C GLU A 91 7.11 8.27 20.49
N LEU A 92 8.06 8.67 19.64
CA LEU A 92 8.27 10.09 19.31
C LEU A 92 7.05 10.71 18.64
N ASP A 93 6.41 10.00 17.70
CA ASP A 93 5.21 10.41 16.98
C ASP A 93 4.07 10.72 17.95
N ALA A 94 3.77 9.79 18.87
CA ALA A 94 2.77 10.00 19.92
C ALA A 94 3.08 11.22 20.81
N GLN A 95 4.35 11.47 21.15
CA GLN A 95 4.70 12.65 21.94
C GLN A 95 4.69 13.96 21.14
N MET A 96 5.06 13.88 19.87
CA MET A 96 5.03 14.99 18.90
C MET A 96 3.60 15.47 18.71
N GLN A 97 2.65 14.54 18.67
CA GLN A 97 1.23 14.81 18.52
C GLN A 97 0.69 15.64 19.69
N GLY A 98 0.88 15.16 20.93
CA GLY A 98 0.50 15.92 22.11
C GLY A 98 1.19 17.28 22.27
N VAL A 99 2.48 17.43 21.93
CA VAL A 99 3.19 18.73 22.07
C VAL A 99 2.79 19.73 20.97
N SER A 100 2.56 19.26 19.75
CA SER A 100 2.16 20.11 18.62
C SER A 100 0.76 20.66 18.81
N ALA A 101 -0.20 19.84 19.24
CA ALA A 101 -1.54 20.28 19.61
C ALA A 101 -1.50 21.34 20.74
N GLN A 102 -0.76 21.08 21.82
CA GLN A 102 -0.58 22.05 22.92
C GLN A 102 0.06 23.36 22.46
N LEU A 103 1.02 23.30 21.52
CA LEU A 103 1.66 24.48 20.96
C LEU A 103 0.65 25.31 20.17
N PHE A 104 -0.14 24.68 19.30
CA PHE A 104 -1.10 25.37 18.43
C PHE A 104 -2.26 25.97 19.24
N GLU A 105 -2.69 25.31 20.32
CA GLU A 105 -3.71 25.82 21.23
C GLU A 105 -3.19 26.86 22.24
N SER A 106 -1.87 27.00 22.40
CA SER A 106 -1.28 27.88 23.42
C SER A 106 -1.70 29.35 23.28
N SER A 107 -1.94 29.81 22.05
CA SER A 107 -2.46 31.15 21.75
C SER A 107 -2.94 31.25 20.30
N ALA A 108 -3.82 32.22 20.01
CA ALA A 108 -4.25 32.52 18.64
C ALA A 108 -3.08 32.95 17.73
N GLU A 109 -2.04 33.56 18.30
CA GLU A 109 -0.82 33.94 17.58
C GLU A 109 0.00 32.71 17.18
N ALA A 110 0.21 31.76 18.10
CA ALA A 110 0.89 30.50 17.80
C ALA A 110 0.15 29.68 16.75
N GLN A 111 -1.18 29.61 16.84
CA GLN A 111 -2.00 28.91 15.83
C GLN A 111 -1.85 29.54 14.44
N GLN A 112 -1.89 30.87 14.35
CA GLN A 112 -1.73 31.57 13.07
C GLN A 112 -0.32 31.38 12.51
N LEU A 113 0.71 31.52 13.33
CA LEU A 113 2.10 31.30 12.91
C LEU A 113 2.34 29.86 12.46
N ALA A 114 1.70 28.88 13.11
CA ALA A 114 1.75 27.49 12.69
C ALA A 114 1.12 27.31 11.29
N ARG A 115 -0.07 27.87 11.05
CA ARG A 115 -0.74 27.80 9.74
C ARG A 115 0.07 28.49 8.64
N ASP A 116 0.71 29.60 8.97
CA ASP A 116 1.58 30.33 8.04
C ASP A 116 2.88 29.56 7.74
N SER A 117 3.39 28.80 8.71
CA SER A 117 4.67 28.09 8.61
C SER A 117 4.56 26.69 8.01
N PHE A 118 3.52 25.94 8.38
CA PHE A 118 3.36 24.52 8.07
C PHE A 118 2.17 24.25 7.14
N GLY A 119 1.31 25.25 6.91
CA GLY A 119 0.09 25.10 6.15
C GLY A 119 -1.14 24.80 7.01
N THR A 120 -2.30 25.09 6.45
CA THR A 120 -3.59 24.93 7.15
C THR A 120 -3.96 23.45 7.32
N GLY A 121 -3.78 22.63 6.29
CA GLY A 121 -4.08 21.19 6.34
C GLY A 121 -3.25 20.46 7.40
N TYR A 122 -1.96 20.78 7.50
CA TYR A 122 -1.08 20.25 8.54
C TYR A 122 -1.59 20.54 9.96
N VAL A 123 -1.91 21.80 10.24
CA VAL A 123 -2.42 22.20 11.56
C VAL A 123 -3.77 21.54 11.84
N ASP A 124 -4.63 21.42 10.84
CA ASP A 124 -5.94 20.78 11.02
C ASP A 124 -5.81 19.27 11.28
N ALA A 125 -4.91 18.57 10.59
CA ALA A 125 -4.61 17.15 10.82
C ALA A 125 -4.15 16.89 12.26
N ILE A 126 -3.13 17.62 12.72
CA ILE A 126 -2.65 17.53 14.11
C ILE A 126 -3.79 17.79 15.11
N MET A 127 -4.62 18.79 14.85
CA MET A 127 -5.71 19.13 15.78
C MET A 127 -6.84 18.09 15.78
N GLN A 128 -7.01 17.34 14.69
CA GLN A 128 -7.95 16.22 14.60
C GLN A 128 -7.39 14.96 15.29
N ASP A 129 -6.13 14.59 15.02
CA ASP A 129 -5.51 13.36 15.55
C ASP A 129 -5.39 13.36 17.07
N ASN A 130 -5.26 14.53 17.71
CA ASN A 130 -5.22 14.65 19.17
C ASN A 130 -6.53 14.21 19.85
N LEU A 131 -7.62 14.00 19.09
CA LEU A 131 -8.86 13.42 19.61
C LEU A 131 -8.71 11.91 19.93
N TYR A 132 -7.66 11.24 19.43
CA TYR A 132 -7.46 9.79 19.54
C TYR A 132 -6.42 9.35 20.58
N GLU A 133 -5.69 10.28 21.22
CA GLU A 133 -4.79 10.00 22.35
C GLU A 133 -5.59 9.75 23.66
N ASP A 134 -6.40 8.69 23.70
CA ASP A 134 -6.99 8.23 24.95
C ASP A 134 -6.02 7.24 25.63
N ALA A 135 -5.37 7.67 26.71
CA ALA A 135 -4.53 6.79 27.55
C ALA A 135 -5.28 5.53 28.04
N SER A 136 -6.61 5.50 27.96
CA SER A 136 -7.41 4.31 28.23
C SER A 136 -7.21 3.17 27.23
N ILE A 137 -6.67 3.39 26.02
CA ILE A 137 -6.52 2.35 24.99
C ILE A 137 -5.09 1.82 24.82
N GLN A 138 -4.08 2.37 25.49
CA GLN A 138 -2.68 1.98 25.26
C GLN A 138 -2.42 0.49 25.49
N ASP A 139 -2.91 -0.08 26.60
CA ASP A 139 -2.76 -1.52 26.89
C ASP A 139 -3.40 -2.40 25.79
N LEU A 140 -4.41 -1.89 25.08
CA LEU A 140 -5.06 -2.60 23.96
C LEU A 140 -4.19 -2.54 22.70
N LEU A 141 -3.60 -1.38 22.41
CA LEU A 141 -2.69 -1.19 21.27
C LEU A 141 -1.44 -2.06 21.42
N ASP A 142 -0.82 -2.07 22.61
CA ASP A 142 0.36 -2.90 22.89
C ASP A 142 0.05 -4.40 22.68
N ARG A 143 -1.14 -4.85 23.12
CA ARG A 143 -1.56 -6.23 22.93
C ARG A 143 -1.89 -6.56 21.48
N GLU A 144 -2.42 -5.61 20.73
CA GLU A 144 -2.72 -5.76 19.31
C GLU A 144 -1.43 -5.96 18.50
N GLU A 145 -0.40 -5.17 18.78
CA GLU A 145 0.92 -5.29 18.17
C GLU A 145 1.59 -6.65 18.48
N GLU A 146 1.50 -7.13 19.73
CA GLU A 146 1.98 -8.47 20.09
C GLU A 146 1.32 -9.59 19.27
N LEU A 147 0.02 -9.44 18.97
CA LEU A 147 -0.75 -10.40 18.17
C LEU A 147 -0.33 -10.32 16.70
N THR A 148 -0.12 -9.12 16.17
CA THR A 148 0.39 -8.89 14.81
C THR A 148 1.74 -9.58 14.62
N LEU A 149 2.70 -9.34 15.54
CA LEU A 149 4.01 -10.01 15.52
C LEU A 149 3.91 -11.53 15.66
N SER A 150 2.92 -12.02 16.41
CA SER A 150 2.67 -13.46 16.57
C SER A 150 2.19 -14.08 15.25
N TYR A 151 1.31 -13.41 14.52
CA TYR A 151 0.86 -13.83 13.20
C TYR A 151 2.01 -13.79 12.19
N ASP A 152 2.83 -12.73 12.17
CA ASP A 152 3.97 -12.62 11.26
C ASP A 152 4.94 -13.78 11.41
N ASN A 153 5.29 -14.11 12.67
CA ASN A 153 6.13 -15.27 12.94
C ASN A 153 5.45 -16.59 12.53
N LEU A 154 4.14 -16.75 12.77
CA LEU A 154 3.41 -17.92 12.34
C LEU A 154 3.45 -18.06 10.81
N SER A 155 3.05 -17.02 10.08
CA SER A 155 3.02 -16.97 8.63
C SER A 155 4.40 -17.30 8.01
N ALA A 156 5.47 -16.73 8.57
CA ALA A 156 6.83 -16.95 8.08
C ALA A 156 7.41 -18.34 8.37
N THR A 157 6.92 -19.04 9.40
CA THR A 157 7.50 -20.32 9.85
C THR A 157 6.60 -21.54 9.65
N PHE A 158 5.33 -21.31 9.27
CA PHE A 158 4.35 -22.37 9.13
C PHE A 158 4.72 -23.34 7.99
N THR A 159 4.51 -24.63 8.23
CA THR A 159 4.67 -25.68 7.23
C THR A 159 3.57 -26.72 7.38
N LEU A 160 3.00 -27.15 6.26
CA LEU A 160 2.05 -28.25 6.22
C LEU A 160 2.81 -29.58 6.21
N PHE A 161 2.56 -30.44 7.19
CA PHE A 161 3.04 -31.83 7.14
C PHE A 161 2.04 -32.73 6.40
N ASP A 162 2.38 -33.13 5.17
CA ASP A 162 1.57 -34.00 4.31
C ASP A 162 2.43 -35.14 3.74
N ASN A 163 1.95 -36.38 3.89
CA ASN A 163 2.59 -37.60 3.38
C ASN A 163 4.09 -37.77 3.74
N GLY A 164 4.51 -37.29 4.90
CA GLY A 164 5.90 -37.42 5.36
C GLY A 164 6.83 -36.29 4.89
N VAL A 165 6.29 -35.27 4.22
CA VAL A 165 6.99 -34.08 3.73
C VAL A 165 6.43 -32.85 4.44
N TYR A 166 7.30 -31.88 4.72
CA TYR A 166 6.90 -30.55 5.17
C TYR A 166 6.88 -29.63 3.96
N TRP A 167 5.74 -29.00 3.72
CA TRP A 167 5.49 -28.10 2.61
C TRP A 167 5.36 -26.67 3.14
N THR A 168 6.19 -25.75 2.67
CA THR A 168 5.92 -24.31 2.78
C THR A 168 4.89 -23.89 1.74
N TYR A 169 4.31 -22.69 1.88
CA TYR A 169 3.48 -22.11 0.83
C TYR A 169 4.23 -22.02 -0.50
N ALA A 170 5.48 -21.55 -0.47
CA ALA A 170 6.33 -21.42 -1.65
C ALA A 170 6.62 -22.77 -2.33
N ASP A 171 6.82 -23.85 -1.55
CA ASP A 171 6.99 -25.20 -2.11
C ASP A 171 5.75 -25.65 -2.88
N ILE A 172 4.55 -25.31 -2.42
CA ILE A 172 3.28 -25.66 -3.09
C ILE A 172 3.08 -24.79 -4.33
N SER A 173 3.25 -23.47 -4.20
CA SER A 173 3.01 -22.48 -5.25
C SER A 173 3.97 -22.57 -6.42
N ASN A 174 5.24 -22.90 -6.17
CA ASN A 174 6.28 -22.87 -7.19
C ASN A 174 6.67 -24.25 -7.75
N ASP A 175 6.08 -25.35 -7.26
CA ASP A 175 6.37 -26.69 -7.77
C ASP A 175 5.58 -27.01 -9.05
N VAL A 176 6.20 -26.69 -10.18
CA VAL A 176 5.70 -26.96 -11.54
C VAL A 176 5.50 -28.45 -11.86
N SER A 177 5.95 -29.37 -11.00
CA SER A 177 5.75 -30.81 -11.16
C SER A 177 4.41 -31.30 -10.59
N LEU A 178 3.74 -30.49 -9.76
CA LEU A 178 2.42 -30.81 -9.22
C LEU A 178 1.38 -30.77 -10.34
N SER A 179 0.54 -31.80 -10.41
CA SER A 179 -0.69 -31.70 -11.20
C SER A 179 -1.64 -30.68 -10.55
N SER A 180 -2.47 -29.97 -11.32
CA SER A 180 -3.42 -28.99 -10.78
C SER A 180 -4.27 -29.56 -9.64
N LYS A 181 -4.70 -30.82 -9.75
CA LYS A 181 -5.46 -31.50 -8.68
C LYS A 181 -4.68 -31.64 -7.37
N GLU A 182 -3.38 -31.93 -7.47
CA GLU A 182 -2.52 -32.11 -6.31
C GLU A 182 -2.12 -30.77 -5.71
N PHE A 183 -1.86 -29.77 -6.55
CA PHE A 183 -1.67 -28.37 -6.15
C PHE A 183 -2.85 -27.90 -5.28
N TYR A 184 -4.09 -27.95 -5.80
CA TYR A 184 -5.26 -27.51 -5.03
C TYR A 184 -5.46 -28.34 -3.75
N ARG A 185 -5.23 -29.66 -3.77
CA ARG A 185 -5.31 -30.48 -2.55
C ARG A 185 -4.33 -30.02 -1.46
N LEU A 186 -3.09 -29.72 -1.84
CA LEU A 186 -2.06 -29.26 -0.91
C LEU A 186 -2.32 -27.82 -0.46
N TYR A 187 -2.71 -26.95 -1.38
CA TYR A 187 -3.10 -25.56 -1.10
C TYR A 187 -4.25 -25.48 -0.10
N ASP A 188 -5.35 -26.22 -0.34
CA ASP A 188 -6.51 -26.25 0.55
C ASP A 188 -6.13 -26.80 1.93
N ALA A 189 -5.31 -27.86 1.96
CA ALA A 189 -4.84 -28.45 3.21
C ALA A 189 -3.92 -27.50 3.99
N TYR A 190 -3.07 -26.74 3.29
CA TYR A 190 -2.19 -25.74 3.87
C TYR A 190 -3.02 -24.61 4.47
N CYS A 191 -3.95 -24.04 3.69
CA CYS A 191 -4.83 -22.96 4.14
C CYS A 191 -5.66 -23.38 5.34
N ALA A 192 -6.28 -24.57 5.30
CA ALA A 192 -7.08 -25.07 6.42
C ALA A 192 -6.26 -25.30 7.69
N ALA A 193 -5.02 -25.79 7.56
CA ALA A 193 -4.14 -26.01 8.69
C ALA A 193 -3.62 -24.70 9.28
N LEU A 194 -3.18 -23.75 8.45
CA LEU A 194 -2.79 -22.41 8.88
C LEU A 194 -3.98 -21.68 9.51
N ASN A 195 -5.18 -21.83 8.94
CA ASN A 195 -6.41 -21.22 9.43
C ASN A 195 -6.73 -21.63 10.87
N ALA A 196 -6.51 -22.91 11.21
CA ALA A 196 -6.69 -23.40 12.57
C ALA A 196 -5.72 -22.76 13.60
N GLU A 197 -4.51 -22.37 13.17
CA GLU A 197 -3.49 -21.78 14.04
C GLU A 197 -3.55 -20.24 14.08
N ALA A 198 -3.89 -19.60 12.96
CA ALA A 198 -3.97 -18.15 12.83
C ALA A 198 -5.30 -17.58 13.36
N ALA A 199 -6.41 -18.32 13.25
CA ALA A 199 -7.72 -17.82 13.65
C ALA A 199 -7.83 -17.38 15.12
N PRO A 200 -7.24 -18.07 16.12
CA PRO A 200 -7.24 -17.58 17.50
C PRO A 200 -6.60 -16.19 17.65
N ILE A 201 -5.56 -15.89 16.86
CA ILE A 201 -4.91 -14.58 16.85
C ILE A 201 -5.90 -13.53 16.31
N PHE A 202 -6.51 -13.80 15.16
CA PHE A 202 -7.46 -12.86 14.55
C PHE A 202 -8.70 -12.62 15.42
N ILE A 203 -9.26 -13.66 16.05
CA ILE A 203 -10.41 -13.53 16.95
C ILE A 203 -10.06 -12.62 18.15
N GLU A 204 -8.85 -12.74 18.70
CA GLU A 204 -8.40 -11.85 19.77
C GLU A 204 -8.18 -10.41 19.27
N GLN A 205 -7.60 -10.24 18.08
CA GLN A 205 -7.47 -8.93 17.43
C GLN A 205 -8.84 -8.28 17.21
N VAL A 206 -9.83 -8.99 16.67
CA VAL A 206 -11.20 -8.48 16.47
C VAL A 206 -11.81 -8.00 17.78
N ALA A 207 -11.66 -8.74 18.87
CA ALA A 207 -12.17 -8.35 20.19
C ALA A 207 -11.48 -7.07 20.72
N ILE A 208 -10.16 -6.98 20.60
CA ILE A 208 -9.37 -5.82 21.03
C ILE A 208 -9.71 -4.58 20.21
N ARG A 209 -9.70 -4.72 18.88
CA ARG A 209 -10.01 -3.67 17.91
C ARG A 209 -11.43 -3.13 18.11
N THR A 210 -12.40 -4.01 18.34
CA THR A 210 -13.79 -3.60 18.68
C THR A 210 -13.84 -2.76 19.96
N GLU A 211 -13.08 -3.13 21.00
CA GLU A 211 -13.03 -2.36 22.25
C GLU A 211 -12.31 -1.02 22.06
N ILE A 212 -11.26 -0.94 21.23
CA ILE A 212 -10.60 0.32 20.85
C ILE A 212 -11.61 1.28 20.22
N ALA A 213 -12.29 0.85 19.14
CA ALA A 213 -13.27 1.67 18.43
C ALA A 213 -14.37 2.20 19.37
N LYS A 214 -14.88 1.32 20.24
CA LYS A 214 -15.91 1.67 21.22
C LYS A 214 -15.43 2.71 22.24
N ARG A 215 -14.18 2.62 22.73
CA ARG A 215 -13.62 3.60 23.66
C ARG A 215 -13.42 4.96 23.01
N LEU A 216 -13.03 4.96 21.74
CA LEU A 216 -12.89 6.16 20.92
C LEU A 216 -14.23 6.72 20.40
N GLY A 217 -15.35 6.03 20.66
CA GLY A 217 -16.69 6.52 20.34
C GLY A 217 -17.18 6.22 18.92
N TYR A 218 -16.55 5.29 18.21
CA TYR A 218 -16.98 4.81 16.90
C TYR A 218 -18.03 3.71 16.99
N ASP A 219 -18.88 3.63 15.97
CA ASP A 219 -19.93 2.61 15.87
C ASP A 219 -19.38 1.22 15.52
N SER A 220 -18.27 1.16 14.78
CA SER A 220 -17.55 -0.07 14.43
C SER A 220 -16.06 0.20 14.26
N TYR A 221 -15.23 -0.85 14.31
CA TYR A 221 -13.81 -0.71 14.03
C TYR A 221 -13.51 -0.38 12.56
N ALA A 222 -14.36 -0.82 11.63
CA ALA A 222 -14.26 -0.40 10.23
C ALA A 222 -14.40 1.13 10.06
N ALA A 223 -15.36 1.75 10.76
CA ALA A 223 -15.52 3.20 10.72
C ALA A 223 -14.31 3.95 11.31
N TYR A 224 -13.71 3.41 12.38
CA TYR A 224 -12.47 3.94 12.94
C TYR A 224 -11.32 3.87 11.91
N CYS A 225 -11.05 2.72 11.32
CA CYS A 225 -9.98 2.58 10.33
C CYS A 225 -10.17 3.50 9.11
N TYR A 226 -11.38 3.61 8.58
CA TYR A 226 -11.64 4.46 7.42
C TYR A 226 -11.31 5.93 7.71
N ASP A 227 -11.66 6.41 8.90
CA ASP A 227 -11.37 7.78 9.34
C ASP A 227 -9.86 7.98 9.58
N THR A 228 -9.19 7.05 10.26
CA THR A 228 -7.74 7.10 10.50
C THR A 228 -6.92 7.02 9.21
N TYR A 229 -7.41 6.31 8.18
CA TYR A 229 -6.80 6.31 6.85
C TYR A 229 -7.11 7.57 6.02
N GLY A 230 -7.82 8.55 6.59
CA GLY A 230 -8.12 9.82 5.93
C GLY A 230 -9.03 9.68 4.72
N ARG A 231 -9.87 8.63 4.66
CA ARG A 231 -10.76 8.38 3.52
C ARG A 231 -11.90 9.38 3.51
N ASP A 232 -12.21 9.90 2.32
CA ASP A 232 -13.34 10.79 2.06
C ASP A 232 -14.65 10.02 1.77
N TYR A 233 -14.66 8.71 2.00
CA TYR A 233 -15.79 7.82 1.85
C TYR A 233 -15.96 6.93 3.08
N THR A 234 -17.17 6.42 3.27
CA THR A 234 -17.54 5.61 4.43
C THR A 234 -17.56 4.11 4.11
N PRO A 235 -17.57 3.23 5.13
CA PRO A 235 -17.82 1.80 4.91
C PRO A 235 -19.12 1.52 4.12
N SER A 236 -20.14 2.37 4.27
CA SER A 236 -21.40 2.26 3.50
C SER A 236 -21.22 2.60 2.01
N ASP A 237 -20.33 3.52 1.67
CA ASP A 237 -20.02 3.85 0.29
C ASP A 237 -19.25 2.69 -0.38
N ALA A 238 -18.28 2.12 0.34
CA ALA A 238 -17.55 0.92 -0.11
C ALA A 238 -18.51 -0.27 -0.38
N ARG A 239 -19.52 -0.48 0.47
CA ARG A 239 -20.56 -1.50 0.22
C ARG A 239 -21.33 -1.29 -1.09
N THR A 240 -21.43 -0.05 -1.60
CA THR A 240 -22.02 0.21 -2.92
C THR A 240 -21.11 -0.32 -4.04
N LEU A 241 -19.80 -0.07 -3.94
CA LEU A 241 -18.81 -0.63 -4.87
C LEU A 241 -18.79 -2.16 -4.82
N HIS A 242 -18.90 -2.77 -3.63
CA HIS A 242 -18.95 -4.22 -3.49
C HIS A 242 -20.07 -4.85 -4.33
N GLN A 243 -21.28 -4.28 -4.25
CA GLN A 243 -22.43 -4.77 -5.01
C GLN A 243 -22.23 -4.58 -6.51
N ALA A 244 -21.72 -3.42 -6.94
CA ALA A 244 -21.46 -3.15 -8.34
C ALA A 244 -20.39 -4.10 -8.92
N VAL A 245 -19.30 -4.34 -8.19
CA VAL A 245 -18.23 -5.25 -8.61
C VAL A 245 -18.71 -6.69 -8.73
N LYS A 246 -19.50 -7.20 -7.78
CA LYS A 246 -20.15 -8.52 -7.88
C LYS A 246 -21.06 -8.61 -9.09
N GLN A 247 -21.84 -7.56 -9.36
CA GLN A 247 -22.84 -7.56 -10.42
C GLN A 247 -22.23 -7.47 -11.83
N TYR A 248 -21.22 -6.62 -12.01
CA TYR A 248 -20.72 -6.25 -13.34
C TYR A 248 -19.33 -6.82 -13.64
N ILE A 249 -18.43 -6.88 -12.67
CA ILE A 249 -17.02 -7.28 -12.90
C ILE A 249 -16.85 -8.79 -12.77
N ALA A 250 -17.41 -9.41 -11.72
CA ALA A 250 -17.23 -10.85 -11.47
C ALA A 250 -17.62 -11.74 -12.67
N PRO A 251 -18.74 -11.50 -13.40
CA PRO A 251 -19.07 -12.28 -14.58
C PRO A 251 -18.05 -12.15 -15.72
N VAL A 252 -17.52 -10.94 -15.94
CA VAL A 252 -16.52 -10.67 -16.98
C VAL A 252 -15.19 -11.34 -16.61
N PHE A 253 -14.79 -11.28 -15.34
CA PHE A 253 -13.60 -11.93 -14.83
C PHE A 253 -13.64 -13.46 -15.02
N ILE A 254 -14.76 -14.09 -14.68
CA ILE A 254 -14.97 -15.53 -14.89
C ILE A 254 -14.88 -15.88 -16.39
N GLU A 255 -15.54 -15.10 -17.25
CA GLU A 255 -15.54 -15.34 -18.68
C GLU A 255 -14.13 -15.16 -19.28
N ALA A 256 -13.43 -14.09 -18.91
CA ALA A 256 -12.06 -13.79 -19.34
C ALA A 256 -11.09 -14.93 -18.98
N ASN A 257 -11.11 -15.40 -17.73
CA ASN A 257 -10.28 -16.53 -17.30
C ASN A 257 -10.63 -17.84 -18.05
N SER A 258 -11.89 -18.03 -18.43
CA SER A 258 -12.30 -19.25 -19.16
C SER A 258 -11.92 -19.24 -20.65
N LYS A 259 -11.79 -18.06 -21.25
CA LYS A 259 -11.59 -17.89 -22.70
C LYS A 259 -10.13 -17.69 -23.09
N ASN A 260 -9.32 -17.13 -22.21
CA ASN A 260 -7.95 -16.78 -22.52
C ASN A 260 -6.99 -17.81 -21.97
N ASP A 261 -5.99 -18.14 -22.78
CA ASP A 261 -4.86 -18.98 -22.40
C ASP A 261 -3.62 -18.08 -22.29
N THR A 262 -3.15 -17.87 -21.07
CA THR A 262 -1.94 -17.12 -20.75
C THR A 262 -0.78 -18.04 -20.36
N SER A 263 -0.88 -19.35 -20.63
CA SER A 263 0.13 -20.31 -20.20
C SER A 263 1.48 -20.15 -20.91
N ASP A 264 1.51 -19.66 -22.15
CA ASP A 264 2.78 -19.36 -22.82
C ASP A 264 3.48 -18.16 -22.16
N LEU A 265 2.73 -17.14 -21.72
CA LEU A 265 3.25 -16.02 -20.94
C LEU A 265 3.83 -16.51 -19.60
N GLY A 266 3.06 -17.28 -18.83
CA GLY A 266 3.50 -17.78 -17.52
C GLY A 266 4.69 -18.75 -17.59
N ALA A 267 4.93 -19.39 -18.73
CA ALA A 267 6.10 -20.24 -18.97
C ALA A 267 7.31 -19.47 -19.54
N ALA A 268 7.13 -18.22 -19.94
CA ALA A 268 8.17 -17.42 -20.57
C ALA A 268 9.12 -16.80 -19.54
N MET A 269 10.36 -16.57 -19.99
CA MET A 269 11.39 -15.89 -19.22
C MET A 269 11.85 -14.64 -19.96
N PHE A 270 11.97 -13.54 -19.23
CA PHE A 270 12.34 -12.23 -19.72
C PHE A 270 13.73 -11.83 -19.19
N ASP A 271 14.49 -11.15 -20.04
CA ASP A 271 15.84 -10.69 -19.74
C ASP A 271 15.79 -9.30 -19.08
N GLU A 272 16.46 -9.16 -17.93
CA GLU A 272 16.47 -7.94 -17.11
C GLU A 272 17.04 -6.73 -17.89
N ASP A 273 18.20 -6.90 -18.54
CA ASP A 273 18.87 -5.84 -19.29
C ASP A 273 18.04 -5.38 -20.50
N ALA A 274 17.39 -6.32 -21.18
CA ALA A 274 16.47 -6.04 -22.28
C ALA A 274 15.24 -5.26 -21.79
N PHE A 275 14.66 -5.65 -20.64
CA PHE A 275 13.53 -4.95 -20.04
C PHE A 275 13.90 -3.50 -19.68
N PHE A 276 14.99 -3.25 -18.96
CA PHE A 276 15.37 -1.86 -18.59
C PHE A 276 15.72 -1.00 -19.82
N SER A 277 16.28 -1.61 -20.87
CA SER A 277 16.51 -0.92 -22.15
C SER A 277 15.20 -0.53 -22.84
N ALA A 278 14.21 -1.43 -22.83
CA ALA A 278 12.86 -1.16 -23.32
C ALA A 278 12.14 -0.12 -22.46
N LEU A 279 12.30 -0.16 -21.14
CA LEU A 279 11.70 0.78 -20.20
C LEU A 279 12.19 2.21 -20.46
N SER A 280 13.51 2.40 -20.61
CA SER A 280 14.07 3.71 -20.94
C SER A 280 13.51 4.25 -22.26
N SER A 281 13.35 3.37 -23.27
CA SER A 281 12.78 3.76 -24.56
C SER A 281 11.30 4.15 -24.46
N SER A 282 10.53 3.38 -23.68
CA SER A 282 9.09 3.59 -23.46
C SER A 282 8.84 4.88 -22.68
N ALA A 283 9.59 5.12 -21.60
CA ALA A 283 9.50 6.34 -20.80
C ALA A 283 9.77 7.61 -21.62
N ASN A 284 10.80 7.58 -22.48
CA ASN A 284 11.10 8.67 -23.41
C ASN A 284 9.99 8.94 -24.43
N ALA A 285 9.28 7.90 -24.87
CA ALA A 285 8.15 8.02 -25.78
C ALA A 285 6.85 8.45 -25.06
N PHE A 286 6.72 8.12 -23.78
CA PHE A 286 5.53 8.36 -22.98
C PHE A 286 5.34 9.85 -22.66
N SER A 287 6.30 10.46 -21.97
CA SER A 287 6.30 11.88 -21.57
C SER A 287 7.65 12.25 -20.93
N PRO A 288 8.13 13.51 -21.05
CA PRO A 288 9.26 14.00 -20.25
C PRO A 288 9.10 13.76 -18.74
N LEU A 289 7.87 13.85 -18.24
CA LEU A 289 7.55 13.63 -16.82
C LEU A 289 7.75 12.17 -16.37
N LEU A 290 7.81 11.19 -17.28
CA LEU A 290 8.25 9.82 -16.95
C LEU A 290 9.72 9.59 -17.32
N ALA A 291 10.18 10.21 -18.41
CA ALA A 291 11.55 10.06 -18.89
C ALA A 291 12.59 10.56 -17.87
N GLU A 292 12.32 11.68 -17.20
CA GLU A 292 13.19 12.26 -16.18
C GLU A 292 13.40 11.31 -14.97
N PRO A 293 12.36 10.84 -14.27
CA PRO A 293 12.52 9.88 -13.17
C PRO A 293 13.17 8.56 -13.61
N VAL A 294 12.78 7.99 -14.76
CA VAL A 294 13.40 6.75 -15.26
C VAL A 294 14.88 6.95 -15.56
N THR A 295 15.25 8.09 -16.16
CA THR A 295 16.66 8.41 -16.41
C THR A 295 17.43 8.57 -15.11
N TYR A 296 16.86 9.27 -14.14
CA TYR A 296 17.45 9.46 -12.82
C TYR A 296 17.67 8.12 -12.10
N MET A 297 16.64 7.27 -12.06
CA MET A 297 16.68 5.92 -11.48
C MET A 297 17.81 5.07 -12.07
N LEU A 298 17.87 4.99 -13.40
CA LEU A 298 18.82 4.15 -14.12
C LEU A 298 20.27 4.66 -14.00
N GLN A 299 20.48 5.98 -14.12
CA GLN A 299 21.83 6.56 -14.05
C GLN A 299 22.45 6.44 -12.65
N ASN A 300 21.62 6.55 -11.61
CA ASN A 300 22.06 6.52 -10.23
C ASN A 300 21.93 5.14 -9.57
N ARG A 301 21.42 4.14 -10.30
CA ARG A 301 21.13 2.79 -9.79
C ARG A 301 20.27 2.82 -8.52
N LEU A 302 19.22 3.61 -8.54
CA LEU A 302 18.24 3.74 -7.45
C LEU A 302 17.14 2.69 -7.58
N TYR A 303 17.57 1.45 -7.81
CA TYR A 303 16.76 0.26 -7.81
C TYR A 303 17.66 -0.94 -7.47
N ASP A 304 17.10 -1.98 -6.88
CA ASP A 304 17.74 -3.29 -6.79
C ASP A 304 16.72 -4.39 -7.03
N VAL A 305 16.89 -5.07 -8.16
CA VAL A 305 16.08 -6.22 -8.58
C VAL A 305 16.87 -7.53 -8.48
N THR A 306 18.01 -7.54 -7.78
CA THR A 306 18.85 -8.74 -7.71
C THR A 306 18.13 -9.83 -6.91
N TYR A 307 17.96 -11.02 -7.50
CA TYR A 307 17.43 -12.18 -6.78
C TYR A 307 18.46 -12.71 -5.76
N SER A 308 18.00 -12.98 -4.53
CA SER A 308 18.82 -13.56 -3.46
C SER A 308 17.96 -14.29 -2.43
N SER A 309 18.40 -15.46 -1.96
CA SER A 309 17.65 -16.27 -0.98
C SER A 309 17.65 -15.69 0.45
N VAL A 310 18.42 -14.63 0.70
CA VAL A 310 18.42 -13.90 1.98
C VAL A 310 17.77 -12.52 1.86
N LYS A 311 17.36 -12.14 0.65
CA LYS A 311 16.64 -10.90 0.42
C LYS A 311 15.18 -11.07 0.84
N MET A 312 14.57 -9.98 1.32
CA MET A 312 13.16 -9.96 1.65
C MET A 312 12.31 -10.33 0.43
N ASP A 313 11.35 -11.22 0.63
CA ASP A 313 10.40 -11.65 -0.40
C ASP A 313 9.26 -10.63 -0.49
N SER A 314 9.54 -9.47 -1.09
CA SER A 314 8.60 -8.36 -1.27
C SER A 314 9.10 -7.43 -2.38
N SER A 315 8.20 -6.59 -2.88
CA SER A 315 8.53 -5.43 -3.73
C SER A 315 7.92 -4.18 -3.13
N PHE A 316 8.67 -3.08 -3.16
CA PHE A 316 8.20 -1.78 -2.68
C PHE A 316 9.07 -0.66 -3.24
N THR A 317 8.52 0.56 -3.18
CA THR A 317 9.26 1.80 -3.42
C THR A 317 9.33 2.58 -2.13
N THR A 318 10.53 3.00 -1.73
CA THR A 318 10.74 3.84 -0.55
C THR A 318 11.34 5.18 -0.94
N TYR A 319 11.15 6.20 -0.11
CA TYR A 319 11.80 7.51 -0.26
C TYR A 319 12.81 7.77 0.84
N ILE A 320 14.01 8.21 0.46
CA ILE A 320 15.11 8.52 1.39
C ILE A 320 15.25 10.05 1.39
N SER A 321 14.50 10.70 2.28
CA SER A 321 14.21 12.13 2.22
C SER A 321 15.44 13.03 2.34
N ASP A 322 16.43 12.66 3.14
CA ASP A 322 17.71 13.39 3.25
C ASP A 322 18.46 13.50 1.91
N TYR A 323 18.28 12.49 1.05
CA TYR A 323 18.91 12.38 -0.25
C TYR A 323 17.96 12.77 -1.39
N ARG A 324 16.69 13.05 -1.07
CA ARG A 324 15.60 13.31 -2.01
C ARG A 324 15.51 12.26 -3.11
N ALA A 325 15.73 11.00 -2.74
CA ALA A 325 15.90 9.90 -3.68
C ALA A 325 14.86 8.80 -3.40
N PRO A 326 13.95 8.51 -4.35
CA PRO A 326 13.19 7.28 -4.31
C PRO A 326 14.08 6.08 -4.67
N PHE A 327 13.70 4.89 -4.22
CA PHE A 327 14.42 3.65 -4.48
C PHE A 327 13.43 2.50 -4.67
N ILE A 328 13.56 1.76 -5.79
CA ILE A 328 12.76 0.55 -6.04
C ILE A 328 13.49 -0.68 -5.50
N PHE A 329 12.84 -1.42 -4.60
CA PHE A 329 13.28 -2.73 -4.14
C PHE A 329 12.37 -3.80 -4.72
N SER A 330 12.92 -4.79 -5.42
CA SER A 330 12.16 -5.93 -5.95
C SER A 330 13.10 -7.12 -6.23
N ALA A 331 12.63 -8.21 -6.83
CA ALA A 331 13.48 -9.32 -7.27
C ALA A 331 13.10 -9.76 -8.67
N TRP A 332 14.04 -9.68 -9.61
CA TRP A 332 13.88 -10.19 -10.97
C TRP A 332 14.12 -11.70 -10.97
N THR A 333 13.02 -12.45 -11.03
CA THR A 333 12.99 -13.89 -11.16
C THR A 333 13.09 -14.34 -12.63
N GLY A 334 12.77 -13.44 -13.56
CA GLY A 334 12.65 -13.62 -14.99
C GLY A 334 11.22 -13.88 -15.47
N TYR A 335 10.23 -14.06 -14.61
CA TYR A 335 8.85 -14.29 -15.03
C TYR A 335 8.15 -12.99 -15.46
N SER A 336 7.02 -13.11 -16.16
CA SER A 336 6.26 -11.96 -16.68
C SER A 336 5.83 -10.96 -15.59
N GLU A 337 5.58 -11.47 -14.40
CA GLU A 337 5.10 -10.76 -13.22
C GLU A 337 6.12 -9.71 -12.75
N ASP A 338 7.42 -9.94 -12.97
CA ASP A 338 8.47 -8.98 -12.62
C ASP A 338 8.32 -7.68 -13.42
N VAL A 339 7.88 -7.76 -14.68
CA VAL A 339 7.66 -6.58 -15.53
C VAL A 339 6.53 -5.74 -14.96
N ALA A 340 5.38 -6.36 -14.68
CA ALA A 340 4.23 -5.66 -14.09
C ALA A 340 4.58 -5.05 -12.72
N THR A 341 5.31 -5.81 -11.89
CA THR A 341 5.78 -5.37 -10.57
C THR A 341 6.66 -4.14 -10.69
N ILE A 342 7.69 -4.14 -11.55
CA ILE A 342 8.57 -2.97 -11.68
C ILE A 342 7.85 -1.78 -12.30
N LEU A 343 6.87 -1.99 -13.20
CA LEU A 343 6.05 -0.89 -13.72
C LEU A 343 5.13 -0.29 -12.65
N HIS A 344 4.60 -1.12 -11.74
CA HIS A 344 3.82 -0.67 -10.58
C HIS A 344 4.70 0.19 -9.66
N GLU A 345 5.85 -0.33 -9.25
CA GLU A 345 6.82 0.41 -8.42
C GLU A 345 7.32 1.69 -9.10
N LEU A 346 7.45 1.70 -10.42
CA LEU A 346 7.81 2.91 -11.16
C LEU A 346 6.76 4.01 -11.04
N GLY A 347 5.48 3.68 -10.85
CA GLY A 347 4.43 4.68 -10.60
C GLY A 347 4.67 5.40 -9.28
N HIS A 348 4.92 4.65 -8.20
CA HIS A 348 5.35 5.21 -6.91
C HIS A 348 6.66 5.99 -7.01
N PHE A 349 7.67 5.46 -7.71
CA PHE A 349 8.94 6.15 -7.91
C PHE A 349 8.73 7.49 -8.63
N THR A 350 7.86 7.51 -9.64
CA THR A 350 7.52 8.72 -10.40
C THR A 350 6.79 9.72 -9.52
N ASN A 351 5.89 9.26 -8.64
CA ASN A 351 5.27 10.10 -7.63
C ASN A 351 6.33 10.73 -6.71
N TYR A 352 7.15 9.92 -6.04
CA TYR A 352 8.18 10.44 -5.12
C TYR A 352 9.20 11.35 -5.79
N TYR A 353 9.52 11.10 -7.06
CA TYR A 353 10.39 12.00 -7.81
C TYR A 353 9.77 13.39 -7.97
N HIS A 354 8.50 13.47 -8.35
CA HIS A 354 7.85 14.75 -8.66
C HIS A 354 7.18 15.44 -7.48
N ASN A 355 6.71 14.67 -6.52
CA ASN A 355 5.77 15.11 -5.49
C ASN A 355 5.95 14.36 -4.16
N ALA A 356 7.18 14.06 -3.76
CA ALA A 356 7.43 13.47 -2.44
C ALA A 356 6.83 14.34 -1.33
N VAL A 357 5.89 13.75 -0.61
CA VAL A 357 5.32 14.28 0.63
C VAL A 357 6.19 13.77 1.78
N VAL A 358 6.86 14.66 2.50
CA VAL A 358 7.80 14.32 3.57
C VAL A 358 7.57 15.17 4.82
N GLY A 359 7.94 14.60 5.96
CA GLY A 359 7.91 15.25 7.25
C GLY A 359 6.88 14.64 8.19
N TYR A 360 6.99 15.00 9.47
CA TYR A 360 6.06 14.56 10.51
C TYR A 360 4.61 14.91 10.14
N SER A 361 3.67 13.98 10.29
CA SER A 361 2.23 14.14 9.98
C SER A 361 1.92 14.53 8.52
N ALA A 362 2.84 14.35 7.58
CA ALA A 362 2.60 14.69 6.18
C ALA A 362 1.52 13.77 5.57
N GLY A 363 0.43 14.35 5.07
CA GLY A 363 -0.71 13.60 4.55
C GLY A 363 -0.55 13.23 3.07
N ASP A 364 -0.47 11.93 2.79
CA ASP A 364 -0.66 11.36 1.46
C ASP A 364 -1.75 10.28 1.51
N SER A 365 -2.58 10.22 0.47
CA SER A 365 -3.67 9.25 0.39
C SER A 365 -3.13 7.93 -0.15
N LEU A 366 -3.32 6.85 0.63
CA LEU A 366 -2.98 5.49 0.19
C LEU A 366 -3.70 5.11 -1.11
N ASP A 367 -4.97 5.48 -1.23
CA ASP A 367 -5.75 5.23 -2.44
C ASP A 367 -5.13 5.95 -3.65
N LEU A 368 -4.73 7.22 -3.51
CA LEU A 368 -4.08 7.97 -4.59
C LEU A 368 -2.67 7.44 -4.92
N ALA A 369 -1.92 6.97 -3.92
CA ALA A 369 -0.62 6.33 -4.15
C ALA A 369 -0.79 5.07 -5.03
N GLU A 370 -1.82 4.26 -4.79
CA GLU A 370 -2.13 3.11 -5.64
C GLU A 370 -2.65 3.50 -7.03
N VAL A 371 -3.33 4.66 -7.18
CA VAL A 371 -3.66 5.19 -8.52
C VAL A 371 -2.39 5.47 -9.31
N ASP A 372 -1.37 6.06 -8.67
CA ASP A 372 -0.09 6.35 -9.33
C ASP A 372 0.56 5.08 -9.88
N ALA A 373 0.54 3.99 -9.11
CA ALA A 373 1.14 2.72 -9.49
C ALA A 373 0.34 1.96 -10.55
N GLN A 374 -0.95 1.72 -10.28
CA GLN A 374 -1.80 0.89 -11.13
C GLN A 374 -2.11 1.54 -12.48
N ALA A 375 -2.32 2.86 -12.52
CA ALA A 375 -2.60 3.56 -13.77
C ALA A 375 -1.40 3.52 -14.73
N LEU A 376 -0.16 3.59 -14.22
CA LEU A 376 1.02 3.54 -15.07
C LEU A 376 1.14 2.21 -15.83
N VAL A 377 0.86 1.09 -15.15
CA VAL A 377 0.88 -0.26 -15.73
C VAL A 377 -0.07 -0.34 -16.92
N LEU A 378 -1.29 0.22 -16.78
CA LEU A 378 -2.31 0.24 -17.83
C LEU A 378 -1.99 1.23 -18.95
N LEU A 379 -1.48 2.42 -18.62
CA LEU A 379 -1.17 3.46 -19.61
C LEU A 379 0.03 3.10 -20.49
N LEU A 380 0.87 2.16 -20.07
CA LEU A 380 1.99 1.62 -20.87
C LEU A 380 1.60 0.45 -21.79
N PHE A 381 0.32 0.09 -21.91
CA PHE A 381 -0.16 -1.00 -22.78
C PHE A 381 0.30 -0.90 -24.25
N SER A 382 0.46 0.33 -24.77
CA SER A 382 0.97 0.57 -26.12
C SER A 382 2.42 0.12 -26.32
N ASP A 383 3.17 -0.02 -25.24
CA ASP A 383 4.58 -0.39 -25.23
C ASP A 383 4.81 -1.84 -24.77
N TYR A 384 3.74 -2.62 -24.49
CA TYR A 384 3.86 -4.04 -24.13
C TYR A 384 4.56 -4.88 -25.21
N ASP A 385 4.47 -4.51 -26.49
CA ASP A 385 5.24 -5.17 -27.56
C ASP A 385 6.76 -5.04 -27.35
N ARG A 386 7.22 -3.98 -26.68
CA ARG A 386 8.64 -3.78 -26.36
C ARG A 386 9.08 -4.63 -25.17
N PHE A 387 8.18 -4.87 -24.22
CA PHE A 387 8.48 -5.63 -23.00
C PHE A 387 8.35 -7.13 -23.22
N TYR A 388 7.26 -7.55 -23.86
CA TYR A 388 6.87 -8.95 -23.96
C TYR A 388 7.04 -9.56 -25.37
N GLY A 389 7.31 -8.74 -26.38
CA GLY A 389 7.47 -9.21 -27.76
C GLY A 389 6.22 -9.90 -28.28
N ASP A 390 6.37 -11.11 -28.82
CA ASP A 390 5.27 -11.91 -29.38
C ASP A 390 4.19 -12.29 -28.34
N LEU A 391 4.49 -12.16 -27.04
CA LEU A 391 3.56 -12.47 -25.94
C LEU A 391 2.77 -11.24 -25.44
N ALA A 392 2.94 -10.06 -26.08
CA ALA A 392 2.32 -8.82 -25.63
C ALA A 392 0.79 -8.88 -25.54
N ASP A 393 0.12 -9.60 -26.44
CA ASP A 393 -1.34 -9.76 -26.38
C ASP A 393 -1.78 -10.61 -25.19
N GLN A 394 -1.05 -11.68 -24.85
CA GLN A 394 -1.32 -12.44 -23.62
C GLN A 394 -1.05 -11.60 -22.39
N ALA A 395 0.03 -10.80 -22.39
CA ALA A 395 0.35 -9.89 -21.28
C ALA A 395 -0.74 -8.84 -21.06
N ARG A 396 -1.28 -8.21 -22.12
CA ARG A 396 -2.39 -7.25 -22.01
C ARG A 396 -3.63 -7.89 -21.38
N VAL A 397 -3.98 -9.10 -21.82
CA VAL A 397 -5.11 -9.84 -21.27
C VAL A 397 -4.87 -10.22 -19.82
N ALA A 398 -3.68 -10.76 -19.49
CA ALA A 398 -3.30 -11.09 -18.12
C ALA A 398 -3.41 -9.87 -17.20
N THR A 399 -2.88 -8.71 -17.61
CA THR A 399 -2.96 -7.48 -16.82
C THR A 399 -4.40 -6.99 -16.62
N LEU A 400 -5.30 -7.15 -17.60
CA LEU A 400 -6.71 -6.81 -17.41
C LEU A 400 -7.44 -7.81 -16.50
N ILE A 401 -7.04 -9.09 -16.53
CA ILE A 401 -7.51 -10.10 -15.57
C ILE A 401 -7.03 -9.75 -14.16
N ASP A 402 -5.78 -9.36 -14.00
CA ASP A 402 -5.22 -8.91 -12.71
C ASP A 402 -5.91 -7.64 -12.22
N ALA A 403 -6.21 -6.68 -13.11
CA ALA A 403 -6.96 -5.48 -12.75
C ALA A 403 -8.38 -5.81 -12.24
N MET A 404 -9.07 -6.76 -12.88
CA MET A 404 -10.34 -7.28 -12.37
C MET A 404 -10.17 -7.98 -11.03
N TYR A 405 -9.12 -8.77 -10.86
CA TYR A 405 -8.82 -9.43 -9.59
C TYR A 405 -8.58 -8.41 -8.46
N SER A 406 -7.87 -7.30 -8.71
CA SER A 406 -7.68 -6.23 -7.72
C SER A 406 -9.01 -5.61 -7.27
N LEU A 407 -9.95 -5.38 -8.20
CA LEU A 407 -11.31 -4.91 -7.86
C LEU A 407 -12.07 -5.94 -7.01
N LEU A 408 -12.04 -7.21 -7.43
CA LEU A 408 -12.79 -8.30 -6.80
C LEU A 408 -12.25 -8.61 -5.39
N SER A 409 -10.95 -8.86 -5.27
CA SER A 409 -10.29 -9.17 -4.01
C SER A 409 -10.31 -7.98 -3.04
N GLY A 410 -10.03 -6.76 -3.53
CA GLY A 410 -10.14 -5.53 -2.73
C GLY A 410 -11.51 -5.36 -2.07
N CYS A 411 -12.59 -5.54 -2.85
CA CYS A 411 -13.95 -5.47 -2.32
C CYS A 411 -14.31 -6.67 -1.43
N MET A 412 -13.85 -7.87 -1.78
CA MET A 412 -14.16 -9.09 -1.03
C MET A 412 -13.55 -9.07 0.37
N GLU A 413 -12.27 -8.72 0.48
CA GLU A 413 -11.58 -8.63 1.77
C GLU A 413 -12.17 -7.53 2.66
N ASP A 414 -12.55 -6.39 2.06
CA ASP A 414 -13.21 -5.33 2.80
C ASP A 414 -14.61 -5.75 3.27
N GLU A 415 -15.44 -6.37 2.42
CA GLU A 415 -16.75 -6.88 2.82
C GLU A 415 -16.65 -7.93 3.93
N PHE A 416 -15.67 -8.84 3.82
CA PHE A 416 -15.39 -9.83 4.85
C PHE A 416 -15.06 -9.17 6.18
N GLN A 417 -14.12 -8.22 6.19
CA GLN A 417 -13.70 -7.55 7.42
C GLN A 417 -14.79 -6.65 8.01
N GLN A 418 -15.53 -5.90 7.18
CA GLN A 418 -16.68 -5.11 7.65
C GLN A 418 -17.70 -6.01 8.36
N ASP A 419 -18.08 -7.13 7.74
CA ASP A 419 -19.04 -8.06 8.33
C ASP A 419 -18.51 -8.69 9.63
N VAL A 420 -17.20 -9.00 9.71
CA VAL A 420 -16.54 -9.49 10.94
C VAL A 420 -16.57 -8.44 12.06
N TYR A 421 -16.20 -7.19 11.78
CA TYR A 421 -16.20 -6.13 12.79
C TYR A 421 -17.62 -5.69 13.19
N ASP A 422 -18.61 -5.83 12.32
CA ASP A 422 -20.03 -5.61 12.64
C ASP A 422 -20.62 -6.74 13.50
N ASN A 423 -19.97 -7.91 13.56
CA ASN A 423 -20.35 -9.04 14.40
C ASN A 423 -19.12 -9.68 15.09
N PRO A 424 -18.56 -9.01 16.12
CA PRO A 424 -17.28 -9.38 16.74
C PRO A 424 -17.28 -10.72 17.48
N ASP A 425 -18.46 -11.31 17.71
CA ASP A 425 -18.61 -12.62 18.36
C ASP A 425 -18.62 -13.78 17.34
N MET A 426 -18.34 -13.53 16.05
CA MET A 426 -18.28 -14.59 15.03
C MET A 426 -17.31 -15.70 15.41
N THR A 427 -17.78 -16.94 15.27
CA THR A 427 -16.91 -18.12 15.40
C THR A 427 -16.07 -18.32 14.14
N LEU A 428 -14.94 -19.02 14.27
CA LEU A 428 -14.12 -19.41 13.12
C LEU A 428 -14.93 -20.10 12.00
N ALA A 429 -15.89 -20.97 12.38
CA ALA A 429 -16.73 -21.66 11.40
C ALA A 429 -17.65 -20.69 10.64
N GLU A 430 -18.14 -19.64 11.31
CA GLU A 430 -18.95 -18.58 10.68
C GLU A 430 -18.09 -17.67 9.80
N MET A 431 -16.88 -17.31 10.23
CA MET A 431 -15.92 -16.55 9.41
C MET A 431 -15.56 -17.31 8.13
N ASN A 432 -15.21 -18.59 8.23
CA ASN A 432 -14.87 -19.41 7.06
C ASN A 432 -16.07 -19.58 6.12
N ALA A 433 -17.29 -19.74 6.67
CA ALA A 433 -18.51 -19.83 5.85
C ALA A 433 -18.87 -18.50 5.18
N LEU A 434 -18.63 -17.37 5.86
CA LEU A 434 -18.77 -16.02 5.29
C LEU A 434 -17.79 -15.86 4.12
N TYR A 435 -16.51 -16.16 4.33
CA TYR A 435 -15.49 -16.00 3.30
C TYR A 435 -15.75 -16.92 2.09
N ALA A 436 -16.14 -18.18 2.31
CA ALA A 436 -16.50 -19.10 1.22
C ALA A 436 -17.67 -18.57 0.36
N ARG A 437 -18.70 -18.02 1.02
CA ARG A 437 -19.83 -17.41 0.32
C ARG A 437 -19.40 -16.18 -0.48
N LEU A 438 -18.58 -15.32 0.09
CA LEU A 438 -18.06 -14.16 -0.63
C LEU A 438 -17.20 -14.61 -1.83
N ALA A 439 -16.35 -15.62 -1.66
CA ALA A 439 -15.55 -16.17 -2.76
C ALA A 439 -16.42 -16.66 -3.94
N GLU A 440 -17.57 -17.27 -3.66
CA GLU A 440 -18.56 -17.64 -4.68
C GLU A 440 -19.17 -16.38 -5.35
N GLU A 441 -19.63 -15.41 -4.56
CA GLU A 441 -20.26 -14.18 -5.05
C GLU A 441 -19.32 -13.31 -5.90
N TYR A 442 -18.02 -13.30 -5.60
CA TYR A 442 -16.99 -12.60 -6.36
C TYR A 442 -16.36 -13.44 -7.48
N GLY A 443 -16.76 -14.71 -7.64
CA GLY A 443 -16.26 -15.60 -8.70
C GLY A 443 -14.88 -16.22 -8.44
N LEU A 444 -14.26 -15.96 -7.29
CA LEU A 444 -12.94 -16.50 -6.92
C LEU A 444 -13.00 -18.00 -6.60
N GLU A 445 -14.13 -18.51 -6.10
CA GLU A 445 -14.36 -19.96 -5.97
C GLU A 445 -14.30 -20.64 -7.35
N GLN A 446 -14.96 -20.07 -8.35
CA GLN A 446 -15.02 -20.68 -9.67
C GLN A 446 -13.68 -20.61 -10.42
N VAL A 447 -12.96 -19.49 -10.30
CA VAL A 447 -11.70 -19.26 -11.03
C VAL A 447 -10.50 -19.89 -10.33
N TYR A 448 -10.39 -19.72 -9.01
CA TYR A 448 -9.23 -20.15 -8.23
C TYR A 448 -9.51 -21.29 -7.26
N GLY A 449 -10.77 -21.71 -7.09
CA GLY A 449 -11.11 -22.83 -6.21
C GLY A 449 -11.13 -22.49 -4.73
N TYR A 450 -11.27 -21.21 -4.35
CA TYR A 450 -11.27 -20.78 -2.94
C TYR A 450 -12.33 -21.54 -2.11
N GLN A 451 -11.94 -22.04 -0.95
CA GLN A 451 -12.73 -22.92 -0.07
C GLN A 451 -13.23 -22.24 1.21
N GLY A 452 -12.81 -21.00 1.51
CA GLY A 452 -13.26 -20.28 2.71
C GLY A 452 -12.21 -20.09 3.79
N THR A 453 -10.96 -20.52 3.56
CA THR A 453 -9.89 -20.48 4.57
C THR A 453 -8.72 -19.59 4.17
N GLU A 454 -8.73 -19.07 2.95
CA GLU A 454 -7.63 -18.34 2.31
C GLU A 454 -7.40 -16.96 2.95
N TRP A 455 -8.37 -16.41 3.68
CA TRP A 455 -8.23 -15.12 4.38
C TRP A 455 -7.04 -15.07 5.35
N VAL A 456 -6.54 -16.23 5.81
CA VAL A 456 -5.32 -16.29 6.66
C VAL A 456 -4.02 -16.14 5.90
N LEU A 457 -4.05 -16.19 4.57
CA LEU A 457 -2.91 -15.85 3.71
C LEU A 457 -2.81 -14.34 3.47
N ILE A 458 -3.90 -13.59 3.70
CA ILE A 458 -3.95 -12.15 3.51
C ILE A 458 -3.38 -11.47 4.75
N THR A 459 -2.08 -11.16 4.74
CA THR A 459 -1.36 -10.61 5.90
C THR A 459 -1.96 -9.29 6.39
N HIS A 460 -2.46 -8.45 5.48
CA HIS A 460 -3.14 -7.19 5.76
C HIS A 460 -4.35 -7.35 6.70
N THR A 461 -5.05 -8.49 6.68
CA THR A 461 -6.15 -8.79 7.62
C THR A 461 -5.68 -8.75 9.08
N PHE A 462 -4.44 -9.15 9.32
CA PHE A 462 -3.82 -9.17 10.65
C PHE A 462 -3.01 -7.92 10.94
N GLN A 463 -2.37 -7.31 9.95
CA GLN A 463 -1.41 -6.21 10.12
C GLN A 463 -2.04 -4.82 9.93
N THR A 464 -2.88 -4.65 8.92
CA THR A 464 -3.41 -3.36 8.46
C THR A 464 -4.89 -3.52 8.05
N PRO A 465 -5.77 -3.77 9.04
CA PRO A 465 -7.17 -4.10 8.77
C PRO A 465 -7.88 -2.99 8.00
N MET A 466 -8.84 -3.36 7.15
CA MET A 466 -9.57 -2.43 6.27
C MET A 466 -8.73 -1.70 5.21
N TYR A 467 -7.44 -2.01 5.03
CA TYR A 467 -6.61 -1.41 3.98
C TYR A 467 -6.98 -1.92 2.57
N TYR A 468 -7.32 -3.21 2.43
CA TYR A 468 -7.40 -3.89 1.13
C TYR A 468 -8.40 -3.26 0.12
N ILE A 469 -9.41 -2.53 0.59
CA ILE A 469 -10.32 -1.75 -0.26
C ILE A 469 -9.59 -0.72 -1.13
N SER A 470 -8.44 -0.22 -0.68
CA SER A 470 -7.60 0.74 -1.40
C SER A 470 -7.23 0.23 -2.79
N TYR A 471 -6.93 -1.07 -2.94
CA TYR A 471 -6.65 -1.69 -4.25
C TYR A 471 -7.84 -1.63 -5.21
N ALA A 472 -9.07 -1.78 -4.69
CA ALA A 472 -10.26 -1.68 -5.52
C ALA A 472 -10.62 -0.21 -5.82
N ALA A 473 -10.55 0.65 -4.80
CA ALA A 473 -10.86 2.06 -4.93
C ALA A 473 -9.93 2.79 -5.92
N SER A 474 -8.65 2.43 -5.94
CA SER A 474 -7.64 2.97 -6.86
C SER A 474 -7.72 2.40 -8.27
N MET A 475 -8.14 1.13 -8.42
CA MET A 475 -8.21 0.48 -9.73
C MET A 475 -9.32 1.06 -10.60
N VAL A 476 -10.41 1.57 -10.00
CA VAL A 476 -11.50 2.23 -10.73
C VAL A 476 -10.99 3.42 -11.57
N PRO A 477 -10.35 4.46 -11.00
CA PRO A 477 -9.81 5.56 -11.78
C PRO A 477 -8.63 5.14 -12.67
N ALA A 478 -7.85 4.11 -12.31
CA ALA A 478 -6.82 3.57 -13.20
C ALA A 478 -7.43 3.00 -14.49
N LEU A 479 -8.54 2.25 -14.38
CA LEU A 479 -9.28 1.72 -15.54
C LEU A 479 -10.03 2.81 -16.31
N GLU A 480 -10.49 3.87 -15.66
CA GLU A 480 -11.06 5.04 -16.34
C GLU A 480 -10.00 5.81 -17.13
N LEU A 481 -8.79 5.98 -16.59
CA LEU A 481 -7.65 6.54 -17.34
C LEU A 481 -7.28 5.65 -18.53
N PHE A 482 -7.30 4.34 -18.36
CA PHE A 482 -7.11 3.38 -19.45
C PHE A 482 -8.19 3.51 -20.53
N GLU A 483 -9.47 3.63 -20.15
CA GLU A 483 -10.59 3.92 -21.06
C GLU A 483 -10.33 5.20 -21.86
N ILE A 484 -10.02 6.30 -21.18
CA ILE A 484 -9.73 7.59 -21.81
C ILE A 484 -8.57 7.42 -22.79
N ALA A 485 -7.52 6.71 -22.41
CA ALA A 485 -6.32 6.52 -23.23
C ALA A 485 -6.61 5.83 -24.57
N GLN A 486 -7.68 5.05 -24.68
CA GLN A 486 -8.08 4.41 -25.95
C GLN A 486 -8.54 5.42 -27.01
N SER A 487 -9.04 6.59 -26.58
CA SER A 487 -9.57 7.62 -27.46
C SER A 487 -8.78 8.94 -27.43
N ASP A 488 -8.15 9.25 -26.30
CA ASP A 488 -7.33 10.43 -26.06
C ASP A 488 -6.16 10.09 -25.12
N SER A 489 -5.14 9.44 -25.67
CA SER A 489 -3.92 9.05 -24.93
C SER A 489 -3.22 10.24 -24.26
N GLU A 490 -3.19 11.42 -24.89
CA GLU A 490 -2.55 12.60 -24.29
C GLU A 490 -3.40 13.18 -23.16
N GLY A 491 -4.73 13.18 -23.29
CA GLY A 491 -5.66 13.53 -22.22
C GLY A 491 -5.45 12.65 -20.97
N ALA A 492 -5.40 11.34 -21.16
CA ALA A 492 -5.17 10.39 -20.06
C ALA A 492 -3.81 10.61 -19.37
N LYS A 493 -2.73 10.80 -20.14
CA LYS A 493 -1.40 11.12 -19.57
C LYS A 493 -1.39 12.42 -18.79
N ASN A 494 -2.06 13.46 -19.30
CA ASN A 494 -2.16 14.75 -18.61
C ASN A 494 -2.91 14.62 -17.28
N ALA A 495 -4.01 13.86 -17.26
CA ALA A 495 -4.74 13.56 -16.03
C ALA A 495 -3.87 12.76 -15.04
N TYR A 496 -3.18 11.71 -15.51
CA TYR A 496 -2.26 10.90 -14.69
C TYR A 496 -1.18 11.75 -14.01
N PHE A 497 -0.46 12.60 -14.74
CA PHE A 497 0.56 13.44 -14.13
C PHE A 497 -0.01 14.55 -13.24
N SER A 498 -1.24 15.00 -13.50
CA SER A 498 -1.93 15.95 -12.63
C SER A 498 -2.35 15.31 -11.29
N ILE A 499 -2.73 14.02 -11.30
CA ILE A 499 -2.97 13.21 -10.09
C ILE A 499 -1.68 13.01 -9.29
N ILE A 500 -0.56 12.70 -9.96
CA ILE A 500 0.76 12.62 -9.31
C ILE A 500 1.10 13.93 -8.61
N MET A 501 0.78 15.06 -9.21
CA MET A 501 1.10 16.41 -8.72
C MET A 501 0.05 16.99 -7.76
N ARG A 502 -0.78 16.13 -7.14
CA ARG A 502 -1.78 16.48 -6.13
C ARG A 502 -1.18 17.27 -4.96
N GLU A 503 -2.01 18.08 -4.29
CA GLU A 503 -1.57 18.75 -3.06
C GLU A 503 -1.61 17.76 -1.88
N SER A 504 -0.73 17.94 -0.88
CA SER A 504 -0.82 17.15 0.36
C SER A 504 -2.21 17.34 1.00
N TYR A 505 -2.74 16.27 1.61
CA TYR A 505 -4.10 16.22 2.18
C TYR A 505 -5.25 16.38 1.18
N ASP A 506 -5.01 16.38 -0.14
CA ASP A 506 -6.10 16.27 -1.11
C ASP A 506 -6.76 14.88 -0.98
N SER A 507 -8.10 14.85 -1.02
CA SER A 507 -8.88 13.62 -0.99
C SER A 507 -8.93 12.92 -2.35
N LEU A 508 -9.24 11.62 -2.35
CA LEU A 508 -9.42 10.85 -3.58
C LEU A 508 -10.47 11.51 -4.49
N GLY A 509 -11.67 11.78 -3.96
CA GLY A 509 -12.77 12.37 -4.71
C GLY A 509 -12.44 13.75 -5.29
N ASP A 510 -11.75 14.60 -4.52
CA ASP A 510 -11.35 15.93 -5.00
C ASP A 510 -10.33 15.83 -6.14
N VAL A 511 -9.34 14.95 -6.03
CA VAL A 511 -8.33 14.75 -7.09
C VAL A 511 -8.97 14.18 -8.36
N LEU A 512 -9.86 13.20 -8.23
CA LEU A 512 -10.58 12.66 -9.39
C LEU A 512 -11.43 13.73 -10.08
N ALA A 513 -12.20 14.50 -9.31
CA ALA A 513 -13.05 15.56 -9.86
C ALA A 513 -12.23 16.68 -10.55
N LYS A 514 -11.08 17.07 -9.97
CA LYS A 514 -10.15 18.04 -10.60
C LYS A 514 -9.63 17.56 -11.96
N ASN A 515 -9.53 16.24 -12.14
CA ASN A 515 -9.01 15.60 -13.35
C ASN A 515 -10.10 15.10 -14.31
N GLY A 516 -11.38 15.39 -14.02
CA GLY A 516 -12.50 14.99 -14.87
C GLY A 516 -12.80 13.50 -14.85
N LEU A 517 -12.38 12.80 -13.80
CA LEU A 517 -12.70 11.39 -13.54
C LEU A 517 -13.98 11.29 -12.69
N GLU A 518 -14.69 10.18 -12.85
CA GLU A 518 -15.96 9.93 -12.18
C GLU A 518 -15.75 9.44 -10.75
N PRO A 519 -16.76 9.56 -9.86
CA PRO A 519 -16.69 9.01 -8.51
C PRO A 519 -16.50 7.48 -8.52
N VAL A 520 -15.58 6.99 -7.70
CA VAL A 520 -15.20 5.57 -7.58
C VAL A 520 -16.40 4.64 -7.33
N PHE A 521 -17.34 5.06 -6.48
CA PHE A 521 -18.46 4.24 -6.02
C PHE A 521 -19.69 4.31 -6.94
N SER A 522 -19.56 4.85 -8.15
CA SER A 522 -20.64 4.99 -9.14
C SER A 522 -20.92 3.66 -9.84
N GLU A 523 -22.14 3.12 -9.68
CA GLU A 523 -22.58 1.89 -10.37
C GLU A 523 -22.43 2.00 -11.90
N ASP A 524 -22.79 3.16 -12.47
CA ASP A 524 -22.67 3.43 -13.90
C ASP A 524 -21.21 3.39 -14.39
N THR A 525 -20.27 3.86 -13.55
CA THR A 525 -18.83 3.81 -13.85
C THR A 525 -18.34 2.37 -13.87
N ILE A 526 -18.71 1.56 -12.88
CA ILE A 526 -18.33 0.15 -12.81
C ILE A 526 -18.93 -0.65 -13.97
N ALA A 527 -20.19 -0.40 -14.34
CA ALA A 527 -20.82 -1.03 -15.50
C ALA A 527 -20.08 -0.70 -16.81
N ARG A 528 -19.68 0.56 -17.00
CA ARG A 528 -18.90 0.99 -18.17
C ARG A 528 -17.51 0.36 -18.21
N ILE A 529 -16.82 0.30 -17.07
CA ILE A 529 -15.53 -0.40 -16.94
C ILE A 529 -15.68 -1.88 -17.31
N ALA A 530 -16.74 -2.54 -16.84
CA ALA A 530 -17.02 -3.95 -17.19
C ALA A 530 -17.21 -4.16 -18.70
N GLU A 531 -17.93 -3.25 -19.39
CA GLU A 531 -18.09 -3.31 -20.85
C GLU A 531 -16.76 -3.22 -21.59
N ILE A 532 -15.87 -2.33 -21.12
CA ILE A 532 -14.53 -2.17 -21.69
C ILE A 532 -13.72 -3.42 -21.45
N LEU A 533 -13.59 -3.87 -20.21
CA LEU A 533 -12.85 -5.09 -19.86
C LEU A 533 -13.32 -6.30 -20.68
N SER A 534 -14.65 -6.47 -20.82
CA SER A 534 -15.23 -7.52 -21.65
C SER A 534 -14.80 -7.39 -23.12
N SER A 535 -14.81 -6.19 -23.70
CA SER A 535 -14.42 -6.00 -25.11
C SER A 535 -12.95 -6.34 -25.42
N TYR A 536 -12.07 -6.30 -24.42
CA TYR A 536 -10.64 -6.62 -24.57
C TYR A 536 -10.30 -8.05 -24.17
N THR A 537 -11.14 -8.70 -23.37
CA THR A 537 -10.83 -10.01 -22.76
C THR A 537 -11.81 -11.12 -23.11
N THR A 538 -12.94 -10.84 -23.76
CA THR A 538 -13.99 -11.85 -24.05
C THR A 538 -14.44 -11.80 -25.50
#